data_AF-A0A6F8V3C3-F1
#
_entry.id   AF-A0A6F8V3C3-F1
#
_cell.length_a   1.000
_cell.length_b   1.000
_cell.length_c   1.000
_cell.angle_alpha   90.00
_cell.angle_beta   90.00
_cell.angle_gamma   90.00
#
_symmetry.space_group_name_H-M   'P 1'
#
loop_
_entity.id
_entity.type
_entity.pdbx_description
1 polymer ?
#
loop_
_entity_poly.entity_id
_entity_poly.type
_entity_poly.pdbx_seq_one_letter_code
_entity_poly.pdbx_strand_id
1 'polypeptide(L)'
;MLSEFDAVIELNDELRDGGGVILAPAQRHFGVMAENSGDIDLDSMEADNPGDGWGSKVLQLACDLADKHQLSIYVRAHASSEDDHDLPDMQGRLEGFYAKHGFTMTGSWGASDMLRKPKPFDHEAEARLTAWTAPAGPSPI
;
A
#
# COMPACT_ATOMS: atom_id res chain seq x y z
N MET A 1 1.63 -11.21 -8.32
CA MET A 1 1.52 -9.92 -7.61
C MET A 1 2.49 -9.86 -6.42
N LEU A 2 2.33 -10.62 -5.33
CA LEU A 2 3.24 -10.50 -4.15
C LEU A 2 4.72 -10.67 -4.49
N SER A 3 5.08 -11.76 -5.18
CA SER A 3 6.47 -11.98 -5.63
C SER A 3 6.98 -10.94 -6.65
N GLU A 4 6.07 -10.29 -7.38
CA GLU A 4 6.41 -9.21 -8.30
C GLU A 4 6.66 -7.92 -7.51
N PHE A 5 5.84 -7.63 -6.51
CA PHE A 5 6.03 -6.53 -5.58
C PHE A 5 7.39 -6.63 -4.87
N ASP A 6 7.70 -7.79 -4.28
CA ASP A 6 8.97 -8.03 -3.59
C ASP A 6 10.15 -7.82 -4.54
N ALA A 7 10.06 -8.34 -5.77
CA ALA A 7 11.11 -8.15 -6.78
C ALA A 7 11.30 -6.67 -7.17
N VAL A 8 10.24 -5.87 -7.28
CA VAL A 8 10.37 -4.43 -7.57
C VAL A 8 11.03 -3.68 -6.41
N ILE A 9 10.65 -3.98 -5.16
CA ILE A 9 11.28 -3.37 -3.98
C ILE A 9 12.77 -3.74 -3.91
N GLU A 10 13.12 -5.02 -4.09
CA GLU A 10 14.52 -5.48 -4.02
C GLU A 10 15.42 -4.87 -5.10
N LEU A 11 14.88 -4.61 -6.29
CA LEU A 11 15.64 -4.10 -7.43
C LEU A 11 15.73 -2.57 -7.48
N ASN A 12 14.98 -1.87 -6.63
CA ASN A 12 14.91 -0.42 -6.62
C ASN A 12 15.48 0.12 -5.30
N ASP A 13 16.74 0.56 -5.32
CA ASP A 13 17.45 1.07 -4.13
C ASP A 13 16.68 2.22 -3.45
N GLU A 14 16.03 3.08 -4.24
CA GLU A 14 15.16 4.13 -3.72
C GLU A 14 14.06 3.48 -2.85
N LEU A 15 13.22 2.61 -3.40
CA LEU A 15 12.13 1.97 -2.65
C LEU A 15 12.61 1.12 -1.48
N ARG A 16 13.72 0.40 -1.62
CA ARG A 16 14.29 -0.43 -0.55
C ARG A 16 14.74 0.39 0.65
N ASP A 17 15.39 1.53 0.41
CA ASP A 17 16.00 2.36 1.45
C ASP A 17 15.00 3.40 2.04
N GLY A 18 13.81 3.50 1.46
CA GLY A 18 12.74 4.40 1.88
C GLY A 18 11.84 3.88 3.01
N GLY A 19 11.81 2.56 3.21
CA GLY A 19 10.97 1.88 4.19
C GLY A 19 10.41 0.55 3.65
N GLY A 20 9.44 -0.02 4.37
CA GLY A 20 8.88 -1.33 4.07
C GLY A 20 7.35 -1.35 4.07
N VAL A 21 6.77 -2.28 3.31
CA VAL A 21 5.36 -2.64 3.46
C VAL A 21 5.25 -4.16 3.50
N ILE A 22 4.40 -4.66 4.37
CA ILE A 22 4.10 -6.09 4.44
C ILE A 22 2.77 -6.31 3.71
N LEU A 23 2.86 -6.99 2.56
CA LEU A 23 1.70 -7.47 1.82
C LEU A 23 1.51 -8.97 2.09
N ALA A 24 0.28 -9.37 2.40
CA ALA A 24 -0.07 -10.77 2.60
C ALA A 24 -1.35 -11.12 1.84
N PRO A 25 -1.72 -12.40 1.71
CA PRO A 25 -3.07 -12.77 1.28
C PRO A 25 -4.11 -12.23 2.28
N ALA A 26 -5.24 -11.70 1.79
CA ALA A 26 -6.36 -11.12 2.58
C ALA A 26 -6.94 -12.03 3.67
N GLN A 27 -6.59 -13.32 3.64
CA GLN A 27 -6.97 -14.34 4.62
C GLN A 27 -6.45 -14.04 6.03
N ARG A 28 -5.42 -13.21 6.18
CA ARG A 28 -4.73 -12.96 7.46
C ARG A 28 -5.56 -12.09 8.42
N HIS A 29 -6.17 -11.00 7.96
CA HIS A 29 -7.01 -10.14 8.82
C HIS A 29 -8.52 -10.37 8.74
N PHE A 30 -9.02 -10.83 7.59
CA PHE A 30 -10.46 -10.89 7.33
C PHE A 30 -11.03 -12.32 7.30
N GLY A 31 -10.16 -13.33 7.46
CA GLY A 31 -10.52 -14.74 7.35
C GLY A 31 -10.73 -15.19 5.90
N VAL A 32 -10.97 -16.49 5.69
CA VAL A 32 -11.22 -17.04 4.35
C VAL A 32 -12.67 -16.79 3.97
N MET A 33 -12.93 -15.68 3.28
CA MET A 33 -14.17 -15.47 2.53
C MET A 33 -13.90 -15.79 1.05
N ALA A 34 -14.79 -16.56 0.41
CA ALA A 34 -14.62 -16.98 -0.98
C ALA A 34 -14.49 -15.77 -1.94
N GLU A 35 -15.18 -14.69 -1.62
CA GLU A 35 -15.14 -13.40 -2.33
C GLU A 35 -13.81 -12.65 -2.23
N ASN A 36 -12.93 -13.02 -1.28
CA ASN A 36 -11.63 -12.36 -1.06
C ASN A 36 -10.45 -13.28 -1.45
N SER A 37 -10.73 -14.40 -2.11
CA SER A 37 -9.67 -15.34 -2.50
C SER A 37 -8.77 -14.72 -3.57
N GLY A 38 -7.51 -14.48 -3.21
CA GLY A 38 -6.51 -13.85 -4.08
C GLY A 38 -6.31 -12.36 -3.85
N ASP A 39 -7.17 -11.71 -3.05
CA ASP A 39 -7.00 -10.32 -2.64
C ASP A 39 -5.86 -10.13 -1.65
N ILE A 40 -5.48 -8.86 -1.46
CA ILE A 40 -4.28 -8.45 -0.74
C ILE A 40 -4.66 -7.88 0.62
N ASP A 41 -3.91 -8.25 1.64
CA ASP A 41 -3.87 -7.61 2.94
C ASP A 41 -2.64 -6.71 3.01
N LEU A 42 -2.83 -5.44 3.34
CA LEU A 42 -1.73 -4.57 3.73
C LEU A 42 -1.62 -4.63 5.26
N ASP A 43 -0.62 -5.34 5.74
CA ASP A 43 -0.46 -5.67 7.16
C ASP A 43 0.18 -4.53 7.95
N SER A 44 1.27 -3.98 7.41
CA SER A 44 1.95 -2.84 7.99
C SER A 44 2.73 -2.07 6.95
N MET A 45 3.02 -0.81 7.26
CA MET A 45 3.85 0.07 6.45
C MET A 45 4.76 0.87 7.38
N GLU A 46 6.04 0.86 7.07
CA GLU A 46 7.11 1.56 7.78
C GLU A 46 7.81 2.49 6.81
N ALA A 47 8.21 3.67 7.30
CA ALA A 47 8.97 4.63 6.54
C ALA A 47 10.21 5.00 7.36
N ASP A 48 11.39 4.66 6.85
CA ASP A 48 12.66 4.96 7.52
C ASP A 48 12.95 6.47 7.52
N ASN A 49 12.41 7.19 6.53
CA ASN A 49 12.51 8.63 6.38
C ASN A 49 11.10 9.27 6.26
N PRO A 50 10.37 9.43 7.38
CA PRO A 50 9.02 9.99 7.35
C PRO A 50 9.04 11.45 6.87
N GLY A 51 8.20 11.78 5.89
CA GLY A 51 8.13 13.12 5.27
C GLY A 51 8.58 13.17 3.82
N ASP A 52 9.37 12.18 3.37
CA ASP A 52 9.90 12.12 1.99
C ASP A 52 8.91 11.44 1.00
N GLY A 53 7.70 11.14 1.47
CA GLY A 53 6.62 10.57 0.65
C GLY A 53 6.76 9.07 0.39
N TRP A 54 7.64 8.36 1.09
CA TRP A 54 7.87 6.92 0.91
C TRP A 54 6.64 6.06 1.05
N GLY A 55 5.87 6.25 2.12
CA GLY A 55 4.61 5.54 2.31
C GLY A 55 3.65 5.73 1.12
N SER A 56 3.60 6.93 0.54
CA SER A 56 2.80 7.18 -0.67
C SER A 56 3.34 6.46 -1.90
N LYS A 57 4.66 6.44 -2.12
CA LYS A 57 5.29 5.77 -3.28
C LYS A 57 5.07 4.26 -3.22
N VAL A 58 5.36 3.65 -2.07
CA VAL A 58 5.22 2.21 -1.84
C VAL A 58 3.75 1.78 -1.94
N LEU A 59 2.83 2.53 -1.33
CA LEU A 59 1.40 2.27 -1.46
C LEU A 59 0.91 2.42 -2.91
N GLN A 60 1.43 3.41 -3.64
CA GLN A 60 1.07 3.60 -5.05
C GLN A 60 1.55 2.42 -5.91
N LEU A 61 2.77 1.91 -5.70
CA LEU A 61 3.27 0.70 -6.36
C LEU A 61 2.36 -0.50 -6.07
N ALA A 62 2.01 -0.72 -4.80
CA ALA A 62 1.10 -1.80 -4.41
C ALA A 62 -0.28 -1.66 -5.09
N CYS A 63 -0.82 -0.44 -5.16
CA CYS A 63 -2.09 -0.16 -5.84
C CYS A 63 -2.02 -0.41 -7.35
N ASP A 64 -0.97 0.05 -8.02
CA ASP A 64 -0.81 -0.10 -9.48
C ASP A 64 -0.62 -1.59 -9.84
N LEU A 65 0.11 -2.35 -9.02
CA LEU A 65 0.22 -3.81 -9.19
C LEU A 65 -1.11 -4.52 -8.90
N ALA A 66 -1.84 -4.13 -7.87
CA ALA A 66 -3.17 -4.68 -7.60
C ALA A 66 -4.13 -4.40 -8.77
N ASP A 67 -4.10 -3.20 -9.34
CA ASP A 67 -4.90 -2.83 -10.52
C ASP A 67 -4.51 -3.67 -11.74
N LYS A 68 -3.20 -3.86 -12.00
CA LYS A 68 -2.72 -4.73 -13.09
C LYS A 68 -3.24 -6.16 -12.96
N HIS A 69 -3.34 -6.69 -11.74
CA HIS A 69 -3.82 -8.05 -11.45
C HIS A 69 -5.32 -8.11 -11.14
N GLN A 70 -6.04 -6.98 -11.20
CA GLN A 70 -7.46 -6.85 -10.85
C GLN A 70 -7.80 -7.40 -9.45
N LEU A 71 -6.98 -7.05 -8.46
CA LEU A 71 -7.11 -7.48 -7.07
C LEU A 71 -7.58 -6.33 -6.17
N SER A 72 -8.38 -6.64 -5.15
CA SER A 72 -8.70 -5.70 -4.09
C SER A 72 -7.60 -5.68 -3.03
N ILE A 73 -7.48 -4.54 -2.33
CA ILE A 73 -6.59 -4.39 -1.18
C ILE A 73 -7.43 -4.09 0.05
N TYR A 74 -7.27 -4.90 1.08
CA TYR A 74 -7.79 -4.69 2.42
C TYR A 74 -6.70 -4.10 3.31
N VAL A 75 -7.09 -3.19 4.20
CA VAL A 75 -6.21 -2.68 5.25
C VAL A 75 -6.99 -2.56 6.54
N ARG A 76 -6.35 -2.82 7.66
CA ARG A 76 -6.82 -2.44 8.98
C ARG A 76 -5.95 -1.29 9.48
N ALA A 77 -6.43 -0.07 9.31
CA ALA A 77 -5.70 1.14 9.66
C ALA A 77 -5.84 1.43 11.17
N HIS A 78 -4.72 1.38 11.88
CA HIS A 78 -4.65 1.66 13.31
C HIS A 78 -3.48 2.60 13.61
N ALA A 79 -3.76 3.79 14.13
CA ALA A 79 -2.76 4.68 14.70
C ALA A 79 -2.47 4.28 16.15
N SER A 80 -1.20 4.36 16.55
CA SER A 80 -0.77 4.19 17.93
C SER A 80 0.07 5.39 18.37
N SER A 81 -0.04 5.75 19.65
CA SER A 81 0.66 6.86 20.29
C SER A 81 0.81 6.53 21.78
N GLU A 82 1.88 7.03 22.40
CA GLU A 82 2.02 7.01 23.86
C GLU A 82 1.14 8.07 24.53
N ASP A 83 0.71 9.09 23.78
CA ASP A 83 -0.24 10.11 24.22
C ASP A 83 -1.62 9.87 23.58
N ASP A 84 -2.57 9.45 24.40
CA ASP A 84 -3.95 9.14 24.00
C ASP A 84 -4.70 10.36 23.43
N HIS A 85 -4.27 11.58 23.77
CA HIS A 85 -4.92 12.80 23.27
C HIS A 85 -4.68 13.04 21.77
N ASP A 86 -3.57 12.54 21.22
CA ASP A 86 -3.23 12.68 19.81
C ASP A 86 -3.87 11.61 18.93
N LEU A 87 -4.33 10.51 19.53
CA LEU A 87 -4.85 9.34 18.81
C LEU A 87 -6.00 9.67 17.83
N PRO A 88 -7.03 10.47 18.19
CA PRO A 88 -8.12 10.77 17.26
C PRO A 88 -7.64 11.52 16.01
N ASP A 89 -6.74 12.48 16.18
CA ASP A 89 -6.18 13.27 15.08
C ASP A 89 -5.25 12.42 14.21
N MET A 90 -4.41 11.58 14.83
CA MET A 90 -3.53 10.66 14.12
C MET A 90 -4.32 9.62 13.31
N GLN A 91 -5.36 9.04 13.91
CA GLN A 91 -6.25 8.08 13.24
C GLN A 91 -6.96 8.72 12.05
N GLY A 92 -7.51 9.94 12.21
CA GLY A 92 -8.15 10.66 11.11
C GLY A 92 -7.18 11.01 9.97
N ARG A 93 -5.92 11.35 10.29
CA ARG A 93 -4.86 11.56 9.27
C ARG A 93 -4.51 10.28 8.53
N LEU A 94 -4.42 9.16 9.24
CA LEU A 94 -4.14 7.83 8.66
C LEU A 94 -5.27 7.39 7.71
N GLU A 95 -6.52 7.54 8.13
CA GLU A 95 -7.69 7.28 7.28
C GLU A 95 -7.70 8.18 6.04
N GLY A 96 -7.41 9.48 6.23
CA GLY A 96 -7.29 10.44 5.14
C GLY A 96 -6.15 10.11 4.16
N PHE A 97 -5.05 9.55 4.65
CA PHE A 97 -3.96 9.06 3.82
C PHE A 97 -4.44 7.91 2.92
N TYR A 98 -5.04 6.86 3.48
CA TYR A 98 -5.58 5.74 2.69
C TYR A 98 -6.69 6.18 1.73
N ALA A 99 -7.58 7.08 2.16
CA ALA A 99 -8.66 7.59 1.31
C ALA A 99 -8.15 8.27 0.03
N LYS A 100 -7.02 8.99 0.09
CA LYS A 100 -6.37 9.58 -1.10
C LYS A 100 -5.93 8.53 -2.12
N HIS A 101 -5.62 7.31 -1.68
CA HIS A 101 -5.26 6.19 -2.54
C HIS A 101 -6.49 5.37 -3.00
N GLY A 102 -7.71 5.81 -2.68
CA GLY A 102 -8.96 5.21 -3.14
C GLY A 102 -9.52 4.13 -2.21
N PHE A 103 -9.03 4.04 -0.97
CA PHE A 103 -9.61 3.17 0.04
C PHE A 103 -10.89 3.79 0.61
N THR A 104 -11.87 2.96 0.89
CA THR A 104 -13.14 3.34 1.53
C THR A 104 -13.33 2.53 2.80
N MET A 105 -13.80 3.18 3.87
CA MET A 105 -14.10 2.52 5.14
C MET A 105 -15.25 1.53 4.98
N THR A 106 -15.08 0.31 5.46
CA THR A 106 -16.07 -0.77 5.43
C THR A 106 -16.54 -1.20 6.82
N GLY A 107 -15.80 -0.83 7.87
CA GLY A 107 -16.17 -1.09 9.26
C GLY A 107 -15.18 -0.47 10.25
N SER A 108 -15.51 -0.54 11.54
CA SER A 108 -14.62 -0.14 12.62
C SER A 108 -14.79 -1.08 13.81
N TRP A 109 -13.69 -1.71 14.23
CA TRP A 109 -13.60 -2.60 15.40
C TRP A 109 -12.31 -2.30 16.19
N GLY A 110 -12.22 -1.11 16.78
CA GLY A 110 -10.99 -0.63 17.46
C GLY A 110 -9.86 -0.19 16.51
N ALA A 111 -10.06 -0.40 15.21
CA ALA A 111 -9.27 0.09 14.08
C ALA A 111 -10.22 0.30 12.89
N SER A 112 -9.76 0.99 11.85
CA SER A 112 -10.57 1.28 10.68
C SER A 112 -10.29 0.26 9.59
N ASP A 113 -11.28 -0.60 9.32
CA ASP A 113 -11.23 -1.54 8.21
C ASP A 113 -11.54 -0.79 6.92
N MET A 114 -10.63 -0.83 5.95
CA MET A 114 -10.79 -0.13 4.67
C MET A 114 -10.49 -1.06 3.50
N LEU A 115 -11.24 -0.86 2.43
CA LEU A 115 -11.16 -1.61 1.19
C LEU A 115 -10.88 -0.67 0.03
N ARG A 116 -9.93 -1.04 -0.82
CA ARG A 116 -9.75 -0.48 -2.15
C ARG A 116 -10.07 -1.56 -3.18
N LYS A 117 -11.08 -1.30 -4.02
CA LYS A 117 -11.36 -2.13 -5.19
C LYS A 117 -10.36 -1.81 -6.31
N PRO A 118 -10.04 -2.79 -7.19
CA PRO A 118 -9.17 -2.53 -8.32
C PRO A 118 -9.81 -1.51 -9.25
N LYS A 119 -8.97 -0.62 -9.80
CA LYS A 119 -9.34 0.27 -10.91
C LYS A 119 -8.99 -0.39 -12.24
N PRO A 120 -9.59 0.07 -13.36
CA PRO A 120 -9.10 -0.31 -14.68
C PRO A 120 -7.62 0.03 -14.81
N PHE A 121 -6.82 -0.92 -15.26
CA PHE A 121 -5.40 -0.69 -15.52
C PHE A 121 -5.24 0.11 -16.81
N ASP A 122 -4.71 1.33 -16.69
CA ASP A 122 -4.54 2.27 -17.80
C ASP A 122 -3.06 2.52 -18.14
N HIS A 123 -2.83 3.27 -19.21
CA HIS A 123 -1.48 3.60 -19.67
C HIS A 123 -0.69 4.44 -18.66
N GLU A 124 -1.35 5.19 -17.77
CA GLU A 124 -0.65 5.97 -16.75
C GLU A 124 -0.13 5.05 -15.64
N ALA A 125 -0.93 4.08 -15.21
CA ALA A 125 -0.51 3.03 -14.27
C ALA A 125 0.61 2.17 -14.86
N GLU A 126 0.52 1.81 -16.14
CA GLU A 126 1.57 1.10 -16.86
C GLU A 126 2.89 1.90 -16.91
N ALA A 127 2.82 3.20 -17.21
CA ALA A 127 3.98 4.08 -17.22
C ALA A 127 4.63 4.19 -15.83
N ARG A 128 3.83 4.31 -14.76
CA ARG A 128 4.34 4.32 -13.38
C ARG A 128 5.04 3.02 -13.01
N LEU A 129 4.44 1.86 -13.30
CA LEU A 129 5.07 0.56 -13.03
C LEU A 129 6.36 0.37 -13.82
N THR A 130 6.39 0.83 -15.07
CA THR A 130 7.59 0.80 -15.89
C THR A 130 8.70 1.68 -15.30
N ALA A 131 8.35 2.86 -14.77
CA ALA A 131 9.33 3.74 -14.13
C ALA A 131 9.97 3.11 -12.89
N TRP A 132 9.23 2.33 -12.11
CA TRP A 132 9.77 1.61 -10.94
C TRP A 132 10.70 0.46 -11.29
N THR A 133 10.50 -0.14 -12.46
CA THR A 133 11.20 -1.37 -12.91
C THR A 133 12.28 -1.12 -13.94
N ALA A 134 12.34 0.09 -14.50
CA ALA A 134 13.41 0.48 -15.42
C ALA A 134 14.74 0.52 -14.65
N PRO A 135 15.81 -0.12 -15.17
CA PRO A 135 17.13 0.06 -14.58
C PRO A 135 17.47 1.55 -14.58
N ALA A 136 18.10 2.04 -13.51
CA ALA A 136 18.62 3.40 -13.47
C ALA A 136 19.44 3.61 -14.75
N GLY A 137 18.90 4.44 -15.65
CA GLY A 137 19.57 4.74 -16.91
C GLY A 137 20.97 5.28 -16.62
N PRO A 138 21.94 5.10 -17.53
CA PRO A 138 23.27 5.64 -17.32
C PRO A 138 23.13 7.14 -17.00
N SER A 139 23.68 7.57 -15.86
CA SER A 139 23.71 8.98 -15.52
C SER A 139 24.31 9.75 -16.69
N PRO A 140 23.70 10.88 -17.12
CA PRO A 140 24.27 11.67 -18.19
C PRO A 140 25.68 12.11 -17.78
N ILE A 141 26.66 11.80 -18.63
CA ILE A 141 28.07 12.19 -18.50
C ILE A 141 28.21 13.68 -18.80
#